data_AF-A0A7X1MH38-F1
#
_entry.id   AF-A0A7X1MH38-F1
#
_cell.length_a   1.000
_cell.length_b   1.000
_cell.length_c   1.000
_cell.angle_alpha   90.00
_cell.angle_beta   90.00
_cell.angle_gamma   90.00
#
_symmetry.space_group_name_H-M   'P 1'
#
loop_
_entity.id
_entity.type
_entity.pdbx_description
1 polymer ?
#
loop_
_entity_poly.entity_id
_entity_poly.type
_entity_poly.pdbx_seq_one_letter_code
_entity_poly.pdbx_strand_id
1 'polypeptide(L)'
;MGSHRVIVRLRVRRYFCDRKSCSRKTFVEQVPGLSERHRRSSTGLTGWLRTIAIELGGRPAARLCRRLRLAAGRTRLLRLLTAPTVPNRAPRVLGVDEFAFRKGCTYGTVLVDVEADRVVDVLPDRTSETFAAWLTEHPGAEIICPGPGHRLHQGGQGSRPSCPGSR
;
A
#
# COMPACT_ATOMS: atom_id res chain seq x y z
N MET A 1 20.91 -2.51 -19.41
CA MET A 1 19.97 -3.65 -19.63
C MET A 1 19.71 -3.75 -21.12
N GLY A 2 20.08 -4.88 -21.73
CA GLY A 2 20.22 -5.03 -23.18
C GLY A 2 18.94 -4.72 -23.96
N SER A 3 19.08 -3.98 -25.05
CA SER A 3 18.02 -3.53 -25.96
C SER A 3 17.47 -4.63 -26.87
N HIS A 4 17.72 -5.89 -26.57
CA HIS A 4 17.37 -7.00 -27.44
C HIS A 4 16.02 -7.59 -27.05
N ARG A 5 15.13 -7.67 -28.05
CA ARG A 5 13.84 -8.33 -27.91
C ARG A 5 14.07 -9.83 -27.73
N VAL A 6 13.82 -10.33 -26.53
CA VAL A 6 13.81 -11.77 -26.25
C VAL A 6 12.42 -12.32 -26.55
N ILE A 7 12.34 -13.35 -27.38
CA ILE A 7 11.10 -14.08 -27.66
C ILE A 7 11.19 -15.44 -26.97
N VAL A 8 10.32 -15.66 -25.99
CA VAL A 8 10.19 -16.97 -25.33
C VAL A 8 9.06 -17.74 -26.01
N ARG A 9 9.41 -18.86 -26.65
CA ARG A 9 8.41 -19.80 -27.21
C ARG A 9 8.15 -20.89 -26.18
N LEU A 10 6.94 -20.89 -25.63
CA LEU A 10 6.54 -21.84 -24.59
C LEU A 10 5.62 -22.92 -25.17
N ARG A 11 5.93 -24.19 -24.91
CA ARG A 11 5.01 -25.31 -25.15
C ARG A 11 4.49 -25.80 -23.81
N VAL A 12 3.19 -25.68 -23.59
CA VAL A 12 2.51 -26.05 -22.33
C VAL A 12 1.38 -27.02 -22.59
N ARG A 13 1.05 -27.86 -21.62
CA ARG A 13 -0.07 -28.80 -21.72
C ARG A 13 -1.40 -28.08 -21.50
N ARG A 14 -2.42 -28.46 -22.28
CA ARG A 14 -3.82 -28.07 -22.05
C ARG A 14 -4.56 -29.27 -21.49
N TYR A 15 -5.24 -29.08 -20.38
CA TYR A 15 -6.03 -30.08 -19.70
C TYR A 15 -7.53 -29.78 -19.83
N PHE A 16 -8.33 -30.83 -19.79
CA PHE A 16 -9.78 -30.77 -19.78
C PHE A 16 -10.32 -31.53 -18.58
N CYS A 17 -11.28 -30.96 -17.85
CA CYS A 17 -12.00 -31.62 -16.76
C CYS A 17 -13.36 -32.13 -17.28
N ASP A 18 -13.53 -33.44 -17.26
CA ASP A 18 -14.72 -34.16 -17.69
C ASP A 18 -15.87 -34.13 -16.66
N ARG A 19 -15.56 -33.98 -15.37
CA ARG A 19 -16.55 -33.91 -14.28
C ARG A 19 -17.64 -32.86 -14.56
N LYS A 20 -18.90 -33.29 -14.63
CA LYS A 20 -20.06 -32.44 -14.98
C LYS A 20 -20.25 -31.26 -14.03
N SER A 21 -19.99 -31.43 -12.74
CA SER A 21 -20.11 -30.39 -11.72
C SER A 21 -18.94 -29.40 -11.67
N CYS A 22 -17.88 -29.59 -12.47
CA CYS A 22 -16.74 -28.69 -12.44
C CYS A 22 -17.03 -27.40 -13.24
N SER A 23 -16.95 -26.25 -12.56
CA SER A 23 -17.12 -24.93 -13.16
C SER A 23 -16.00 -24.55 -14.15
N ARG A 24 -14.82 -25.19 -14.06
CA ARG A 24 -13.66 -24.90 -14.90
C ARG A 24 -13.27 -26.10 -15.74
N LYS A 25 -13.77 -26.12 -16.99
CA LYS A 25 -13.60 -27.23 -17.92
C LYS A 25 -12.25 -27.30 -18.60
N THR A 26 -11.59 -26.18 -18.83
CA THR A 26 -10.27 -26.14 -19.48
C THR A 26 -9.27 -25.38 -18.62
N PHE A 27 -8.05 -25.88 -18.57
CA PHE A 27 -6.94 -25.20 -17.92
C PHE A 27 -5.63 -25.53 -18.61
N VAL A 28 -4.66 -24.63 -18.50
CA VAL A 28 -3.34 -24.77 -19.10
C VAL A 28 -2.33 -24.95 -17.98
N GLU A 29 -1.32 -25.79 -18.18
CA GLU A 29 -0.18 -25.94 -17.29
C GLU A 29 0.44 -24.58 -16.95
N GLN A 30 0.78 -24.37 -15.69
CA GLN A 30 1.46 -23.16 -15.23
C GLN A 30 2.90 -23.52 -14.89
N VAL A 31 3.85 -23.03 -15.69
CA VAL A 31 5.28 -23.18 -15.45
C VAL A 31 5.71 -22.21 -14.34
N PRO A 32 6.19 -22.71 -13.18
CA PRO A 32 6.64 -21.86 -12.09
C PRO A 32 7.68 -20.84 -12.55
N GLY A 33 7.52 -19.59 -12.11
CA GLY A 33 8.44 -18.51 -12.47
C GLY A 33 8.30 -17.97 -13.91
N LEU A 34 7.38 -18.51 -14.72
CA LEU A 34 7.25 -18.10 -16.13
C LEU A 34 5.81 -17.78 -16.56
N SER A 35 4.84 -18.57 -16.10
CA SER A 35 3.43 -18.36 -16.44
C SER A 35 2.52 -18.47 -15.23
N GLU A 36 1.53 -17.58 -15.18
CA GLU A 36 0.45 -17.55 -14.21
C GLU A 36 -0.87 -17.25 -14.95
N ARG A 37 -1.99 -17.71 -14.40
CA ARG A 37 -3.31 -17.57 -15.04
C ARG A 37 -3.62 -16.09 -15.31
N HIS A 38 -4.07 -15.79 -16.53
CA HIS A 38 -4.45 -14.43 -17.00
C HIS A 38 -3.34 -13.36 -16.94
N ARG A 39 -2.09 -13.73 -16.69
CA ARG A 39 -0.99 -12.76 -16.62
C ARG A 39 -0.50 -12.38 -18.01
N ARG A 40 -0.26 -11.08 -18.18
CA ARG A 40 0.25 -10.46 -19.41
C ARG A 40 1.69 -9.96 -19.26
N SER A 41 2.39 -10.43 -18.22
CA SER A 41 3.81 -10.15 -17.96
C SER A 41 4.45 -11.31 -17.21
N SER A 42 5.76 -11.49 -17.39
CA SER A 42 6.50 -12.46 -16.60
C SER A 42 6.44 -12.11 -15.11
N THR A 43 6.53 -13.15 -14.28
CA THR A 43 6.58 -13.01 -12.81
C THR A 43 7.80 -12.20 -12.39
N GLY A 44 8.95 -12.47 -13.01
CA GLY A 44 10.20 -11.71 -12.82
C GLY A 44 9.99 -10.21 -13.06
N LEU A 45 9.51 -9.81 -14.25
CA LEU A 45 9.23 -8.40 -14.54
C LEU A 45 8.27 -7.79 -13.52
N THR A 46 7.26 -8.54 -13.09
CA THR A 46 6.30 -8.06 -12.08
C THR A 46 6.98 -7.79 -10.73
N GLY A 47 7.91 -8.64 -10.31
CA GLY A 47 8.74 -8.42 -9.12
C GLY A 47 9.57 -7.13 -9.21
N TRP A 48 10.30 -6.95 -10.31
CA TRP A 48 11.07 -5.71 -10.56
C TRP A 48 10.19 -4.46 -10.55
N LEU A 49 9.04 -4.50 -11.23
CA LEU A 49 8.10 -3.38 -11.25
C LEU A 49 7.52 -3.08 -9.86
N ARG A 50 7.32 -4.10 -9.02
CA ARG A 50 6.86 -3.93 -7.64
C ARG A 50 7.90 -3.23 -6.77
N THR A 51 9.17 -3.67 -6.82
CA THR A 51 10.26 -3.01 -6.10
C THR A 51 10.38 -1.54 -6.51
N ILE A 52 10.40 -1.26 -7.81
CA ILE A 52 10.44 0.12 -8.32
C ILE A 52 9.24 0.95 -7.81
N ALA A 53 8.06 0.35 -7.75
CA ALA A 53 6.85 1.02 -7.26
C ALA A 53 6.89 1.29 -5.75
N ILE A 54 7.49 0.40 -4.94
CA ILE A 54 7.65 0.59 -3.49
C ILE A 54 8.57 1.79 -3.23
N GLU A 55 9.73 1.83 -3.90
CA GLU A 55 10.73 2.87 -3.67
C GLU A 55 10.34 4.24 -4.21
N LEU A 56 9.69 4.28 -5.38
CA LEU A 56 9.47 5.53 -6.12
C LEU A 56 7.98 5.92 -6.26
N GLY A 57 7.07 5.08 -5.77
CA GLY A 57 5.63 5.30 -5.85
C GLY A 57 5.08 5.31 -7.27
N GLY A 58 4.22 6.27 -7.60
CA GLY A 58 3.46 6.28 -8.85
C GLY A 58 4.19 6.87 -10.06
N ARG A 59 4.15 8.20 -10.20
CA ARG A 59 4.69 8.91 -11.37
C ARG A 59 6.22 8.83 -11.48
N PRO A 60 7.00 8.97 -10.39
CA PRO A 60 8.46 8.81 -10.47
C PRO A 60 8.88 7.42 -10.94
N ALA A 61 8.28 6.36 -10.39
CA ALA A 61 8.47 4.99 -10.85
C ALA A 61 8.17 4.81 -12.35
N ALA A 62 7.06 5.37 -12.85
CA ALA A 62 6.71 5.32 -14.26
C ALA A 62 7.75 6.05 -15.15
N ARG A 63 8.31 7.17 -14.69
CA ARG A 63 9.38 7.87 -15.40
C ARG A 63 10.65 7.02 -15.48
N LEU A 64 11.04 6.37 -14.37
CA LEU A 64 12.18 5.46 -14.36
C LEU A 64 11.95 4.27 -15.30
N CYS A 65 10.77 3.64 -15.25
CA CYS A 65 10.42 2.52 -16.13
C CYS A 65 10.59 2.88 -17.62
N ARG A 66 10.17 4.09 -18.03
CA ARG A 66 10.39 4.57 -19.42
C ARG A 66 11.87 4.66 -19.78
N ARG A 67 12.72 5.18 -18.89
CA ARG A 67 14.18 5.25 -19.11
C ARG A 67 14.82 3.86 -19.20
N LEU A 68 14.30 2.91 -18.43
CA LEU A 68 14.71 1.50 -18.44
C LEU A 68 14.06 0.67 -19.55
N ARG A 69 13.24 1.30 -20.42
CA ARG A 69 12.47 0.63 -21.49
C ARG A 69 11.54 -0.49 -20.99
N LEU A 70 11.04 -0.36 -19.76
CA LEU A 70 10.04 -1.24 -19.16
C LEU A 70 8.63 -0.69 -19.42
N ALA A 71 7.75 -1.54 -19.98
CA ALA A 71 6.37 -1.17 -20.31
C ALA A 71 5.46 -1.12 -19.06
N ALA A 72 5.55 -0.06 -18.25
CA ALA A 72 4.70 0.14 -17.08
C ALA A 72 4.30 1.61 -16.87
N GLY A 73 2.99 1.86 -16.77
CA GLY A 73 2.44 3.17 -16.41
C GLY A 73 2.14 3.28 -14.90
N ARG A 74 1.92 4.52 -14.43
CA ARG A 74 1.61 4.84 -13.01
C ARG A 74 0.55 3.90 -12.42
N THR A 75 -0.61 3.79 -13.08
CA THR A 75 -1.74 3.01 -12.55
C THR A 75 -1.41 1.52 -12.43
N ARG A 76 -0.63 0.97 -13.38
CA ARG A 76 -0.16 -0.41 -13.31
C ARG A 76 0.75 -0.62 -12.11
N LEU A 77 1.69 0.30 -11.87
CA LEU A 77 2.65 0.23 -10.76
C LEU A 77 1.94 0.32 -9.41
N LEU A 78 1.02 1.28 -9.24
CA LEU A 78 0.27 1.42 -7.99
C LEU A 78 -0.61 0.21 -7.68
N ARG A 79 -1.13 -0.49 -8.70
CA ARG A 79 -1.88 -1.76 -8.51
C ARG A 79 -1.00 -2.93 -8.06
N LEU A 80 0.33 -2.81 -8.12
CA LEU A 80 1.25 -3.83 -7.58
C LEU A 80 1.54 -3.61 -6.09
N LEU A 81 1.18 -2.43 -5.56
CA LEU A 81 1.32 -2.14 -4.16
C LEU A 81 0.14 -2.73 -3.40
N THR A 82 0.42 -3.18 -2.19
CA THR A 82 -0.57 -3.70 -1.25
C THR A 82 -0.44 -2.87 0.00
N ALA A 83 -1.56 -2.41 0.56
CA ALA A 83 -1.55 -1.72 1.83
C ALA A 83 -0.97 -2.68 2.89
N PRO A 84 -0.07 -2.20 3.77
CA PRO A 84 0.32 -2.97 4.94
C PRO A 84 -0.91 -3.22 5.83
N THR A 85 -0.86 -4.28 6.62
CA THR A 85 -1.89 -4.53 7.63
C THR A 85 -1.80 -3.48 8.74
N VAL A 86 -2.93 -2.92 9.12
CA VAL A 86 -3.01 -2.04 10.30
C VAL A 86 -2.82 -2.91 11.55
N PRO A 87 -1.92 -2.54 12.48
CA PRO A 87 -1.73 -3.28 13.72
C PRO A 87 -2.98 -3.24 14.60
N ASN A 88 -3.36 -4.36 15.21
CA ASN A 88 -4.54 -4.45 16.11
C ASN A 88 -4.46 -3.55 17.36
N ARG A 89 -3.29 -2.96 17.66
CA ARG A 89 -3.07 -2.06 18.79
C ARG A 89 -2.30 -0.84 18.32
N ALA A 90 -2.66 0.33 18.83
CA ALA A 90 -1.90 1.54 18.59
C ALA A 90 -0.51 1.45 19.28
N PRO A 91 0.53 2.07 18.70
CA PRO A 91 1.82 2.25 19.36
C PRO A 91 1.67 3.10 20.62
N ARG A 92 2.64 2.98 21.53
CA ARG A 92 2.66 3.72 22.80
C ARG A 92 2.67 5.23 22.59
N VAL A 93 3.52 5.70 21.66
CA VAL A 93 3.57 7.11 21.23
C VAL A 93 3.02 7.22 19.80
N LEU A 94 1.81 7.78 19.69
CA LEU A 94 1.10 7.92 18.43
C LEU A 94 1.20 9.37 17.92
N GLY A 95 1.90 9.55 16.81
CA GLY A 95 1.93 10.78 16.03
C GLY A 95 0.68 10.88 15.15
N VAL A 96 0.10 12.08 15.09
CA VAL A 96 -1.11 12.36 14.30
C VAL A 96 -0.84 13.58 13.44
N ASP A 97 -0.85 13.43 12.12
CA ASP A 97 -0.61 14.52 11.19
C ASP A 97 -1.68 14.63 10.10
N GLU A 98 -1.97 15.86 9.67
CA GLU A 98 -2.93 16.10 8.59
C GLU A 98 -2.20 16.15 7.25
N PHE A 99 -2.77 15.48 6.24
CA PHE A 99 -2.23 15.53 4.88
C PHE A 99 -3.32 15.76 3.85
N ALA A 100 -2.92 16.24 2.67
CA ALA A 100 -3.84 16.44 1.55
C ALA A 100 -3.64 15.36 0.49
N PHE A 101 -4.66 14.51 0.26
CA PHE A 101 -4.72 13.61 -0.90
C PHE A 101 -4.68 14.39 -2.22
N ARG A 102 -5.41 15.52 -2.22
CA ARG A 102 -5.40 16.52 -3.29
C ARG A 102 -5.42 17.88 -2.62
N LYS A 103 -4.32 18.62 -2.76
CA LYS A 103 -4.13 19.95 -2.17
C LYS A 103 -5.36 20.84 -2.44
N GLY A 104 -5.96 21.38 -1.38
CA GLY A 104 -7.14 22.25 -1.44
C GLY A 104 -8.48 21.54 -1.68
N CYS A 105 -8.54 20.21 -1.71
CA CYS A 105 -9.79 19.47 -1.97
C CYS A 105 -10.10 18.45 -0.89
N THR A 106 -9.19 17.52 -0.62
CA THR A 106 -9.47 16.37 0.23
C THR A 106 -8.28 16.15 1.15
N TYR A 107 -8.56 16.13 2.44
CA TYR A 107 -7.61 15.96 3.53
C TYR A 107 -7.91 14.67 4.27
N GLY A 108 -6.88 14.07 4.83
CA GLY A 108 -6.96 12.91 5.71
C GLY A 108 -5.96 13.05 6.85
N THR A 109 -5.91 12.01 7.68
CA THR A 109 -5.01 11.97 8.84
C THR A 109 -4.04 10.80 8.68
N VAL A 110 -2.74 11.02 8.84
CA VAL A 110 -1.73 9.97 8.93
C VAL A 110 -1.44 9.69 10.39
N LEU A 111 -1.46 8.42 10.75
CA LEU A 111 -1.10 7.91 12.06
C LEU A 111 0.30 7.31 11.99
N VAL A 112 1.18 7.70 12.90
CA VAL A 112 2.60 7.33 12.89
C VAL A 112 3.01 6.80 14.26
N ASP A 113 3.71 5.67 14.28
CA ASP A 113 4.46 5.20 15.43
C ASP A 113 5.74 6.05 15.51
N VAL A 114 5.77 6.98 16.47
CA VAL A 114 6.87 7.94 16.62
C VAL A 114 8.14 7.24 17.08
N GLU A 115 8.02 6.17 17.87
CA GLU A 115 9.18 5.45 18.40
C GLU A 115 9.82 4.56 17.33
N ALA A 116 9.00 3.95 16.47
CA ALA A 116 9.49 3.09 15.39
C ALA A 116 9.74 3.82 14.06
N ASP A 117 9.42 5.12 13.96
CA ASP A 117 9.44 5.91 12.73
C ASP A 117 8.68 5.23 11.56
N ARG A 118 7.45 4.78 11.83
CA ARG A 118 6.64 4.04 10.85
C ARG A 118 5.21 4.52 10.80
N VAL A 119 4.68 4.63 9.57
CA VAL A 119 3.24 4.85 9.36
C VAL A 119 2.47 3.62 9.85
N VAL A 120 1.45 3.87 10.67
CA VAL A 120 0.54 2.87 11.23
C VAL A 120 -0.69 2.74 10.35
N ASP A 121 -1.33 3.86 10.05
CA ASP A 121 -2.57 3.90 9.26
C ASP A 121 -2.80 5.28 8.63
N VAL A 122 -3.75 5.36 7.70
CA VAL A 122 -4.20 6.58 7.03
C VAL A 122 -5.71 6.65 7.07
N LEU A 123 -6.24 7.61 7.83
CA LEU A 123 -7.67 7.85 7.95
C LEU A 123 -8.19 8.66 6.75
N PRO A 124 -9.44 8.41 6.32
CA PRO A 124 -9.99 9.03 5.11
C PRO A 124 -10.34 10.51 5.28
N ASP A 125 -10.39 11.00 6.52
CA ASP A 125 -10.77 12.37 6.86
C ASP A 125 -9.94 12.90 8.05
N ARG A 126 -10.31 14.09 8.54
CA ARG A 126 -9.67 14.82 9.64
C ARG A 126 -10.59 15.02 10.85
N THR A 127 -11.60 14.17 10.98
CA THR A 127 -12.63 14.32 12.02
C THR A 127 -12.19 13.66 13.32
N SER A 128 -12.54 14.29 14.45
CA SER A 128 -12.27 13.72 15.78
C SER A 128 -13.01 12.40 15.97
N GLU A 129 -14.17 12.24 15.36
CA GLU A 129 -15.03 11.05 15.41
C GLU A 129 -14.33 9.85 14.77
N THR A 130 -13.81 10.00 13.55
CA THR A 130 -13.07 8.92 12.86
C THR A 130 -11.81 8.54 13.63
N PHE A 131 -11.10 9.51 14.20
CA PHE A 131 -9.92 9.24 15.03
C PHE A 131 -10.27 8.52 16.35
N ALA A 132 -11.33 8.93 17.04
CA ALA A 132 -11.78 8.30 18.29
C ALA A 132 -12.27 6.86 18.07
N ALA A 133 -12.98 6.61 16.97
CA ALA A 133 -13.36 5.26 16.56
C ALA A 133 -12.12 4.38 16.34
N TRP A 134 -11.11 4.91 15.63
CA TRP A 134 -9.86 4.19 15.40
C TRP A 134 -9.12 3.84 16.71
N LEU A 135 -9.05 4.76 17.67
CA LEU A 135 -8.44 4.50 18.99
C LEU A 135 -9.19 3.45 19.81
N THR A 136 -10.51 3.35 19.61
CA THR A 136 -11.36 2.35 20.28
C THR A 136 -11.08 0.96 19.71
N GLU A 137 -10.95 0.86 18.39
CA GLU A 137 -10.61 -0.39 17.68
C GLU A 137 -9.16 -0.83 17.95
N HIS A 138 -8.25 0.13 18.18
CA HIS A 138 -6.82 -0.10 18.32
C HIS A 138 -6.29 0.41 19.70
N PRO A 139 -6.66 -0.23 20.82
CA PRO A 139 -6.24 0.21 22.14
C PRO A 139 -4.72 0.05 22.31
N GLY A 140 -4.06 1.03 22.94
CA GLY A 140 -2.63 0.94 23.25
C GLY A 140 -1.90 2.28 23.35
N ALA A 141 -2.41 3.34 22.73
CA ALA A 141 -1.77 4.65 22.76
C ALA A 141 -1.77 5.24 24.18
N GLU A 142 -0.59 5.58 24.67
CA GLU A 142 -0.39 6.27 25.96
C GLU A 142 -0.19 7.77 25.76
N ILE A 143 0.54 8.14 24.70
CA ILE A 143 0.92 9.51 24.34
C ILE A 143 0.43 9.78 22.91
N ILE A 144 -0.23 10.92 22.72
CA ILE A 144 -0.69 11.38 21.39
C ILE A 144 0.02 12.69 21.07
N CYS A 145 0.69 12.73 19.91
CA CYS A 145 1.53 13.85 19.50
C CYS A 145 0.94 14.48 18.22
N PRO A 146 0.15 15.56 18.36
CA PRO A 146 -0.48 16.22 17.23
C PRO A 146 0.56 17.02 16.43
N GLY A 147 0.49 16.92 15.11
CA GLY A 147 1.27 17.72 14.18
C GLY A 147 0.82 19.18 14.13
N PRO A 148 1.60 20.07 13.49
CA PRO A 148 1.34 21.51 13.44
C PRO A 148 -0.03 21.91 12.85
N GLY A 149 -0.64 21.04 12.04
CA GLY A 149 -1.96 21.25 11.44
C GLY A 149 -3.13 20.69 12.25
N HIS A 150 -2.89 19.76 13.18
CA HIS A 150 -3.93 19.02 13.87
C HIS A 150 -4.46 19.81 15.07
N ARG A 151 -5.48 20.64 14.84
CA ARG A 151 -6.25 21.27 15.92
C ARG A 151 -7.24 20.25 16.46
N LEU A 152 -6.88 19.58 17.55
CA LEU A 152 -7.86 18.91 18.41
C LEU A 152 -8.86 19.96 18.90
N HIS A 153 -10.07 19.96 18.33
CA HIS A 153 -11.19 20.60 19.00
C HIS A 153 -11.44 19.80 20.28
N GLN A 154 -11.06 20.38 21.43
CA GLN A 154 -11.25 19.77 22.74
C GLN A 154 -12.74 19.53 22.98
N GLY A 155 -13.18 18.29 22.75
CA GLY A 155 -14.50 17.80 23.10
C GLY A 155 -14.35 16.39 23.66
N GLY A 156 -14.40 16.27 25.00
CA GLY A 156 -14.42 14.98 25.71
C GLY A 156 -13.20 14.76 26.60
N GLN A 157 -13.44 14.68 27.91
CA GLN A 157 -12.45 14.52 28.99
C GLN A 157 -11.66 13.22 28.88
N GLY A 158 -10.34 13.34 28.98
CA GLY A 158 -9.38 12.24 28.99
C GLY A 158 -8.00 12.75 28.59
N SER A 159 -7.41 13.65 29.39
CA SER A 159 -6.11 14.28 29.14
C SER A 159 -4.99 13.24 29.15
N ARG A 160 -4.71 12.63 28.00
CA ARG A 160 -3.49 11.84 27.79
C ARG A 160 -2.29 12.79 27.65
N PRO A 161 -1.15 12.45 28.26
CA PRO A 161 0.03 13.31 28.23
C PRO A 161 0.50 13.58 26.80
N SER A 162 0.93 14.82 26.55
CA SER A 162 1.52 15.28 25.29
C SER A 162 3.02 14.94 25.26
N CYS A 163 3.59 14.72 24.07
CA CYS A 163 5.04 14.55 23.91
C CYS A 163 5.81 15.73 24.58
N PRO A 164 6.79 15.50 25.46
CA PRO A 164 7.76 16.53 25.81
C PRO A 164 8.57 16.87 24.55
N GLY A 165 8.73 18.17 24.26
CA GLY A 165 9.30 18.64 23.00
C GLY A 165 10.64 17.98 22.65
N SER A 166 10.72 17.39 21.45
CA SER A 166 11.95 16.85 20.88
C SER A 166 12.88 18.00 20.47
N ARG A 167 14.14 17.94 20.90
CA ARG A 167 15.24 18.80 20.39
C ARG A 167 15.56 18.49 18.94
#